data_AF-A0A0R0LQS5-F1
#
_entry.id   AF-A0A0R0LQS5-F1
#
_cell.length_a   1.000
_cell.length_b   1.000
_cell.length_c   1.000
_cell.angle_alpha   90.00
_cell.angle_beta   90.00
_cell.angle_gamma   90.00
#
_symmetry.space_group_name_H-M   'P 1'
#
loop_
_entity.id
_entity.type
_entity.pdbx_description
1 polymer ?
#
loop_
_entity_poly.entity_id
_entity_poly.type
_entity_poly.pdbx_seq_one_letter_code
_entity_poly.pdbx_strand_id
1 'polypeptide(L)'
;LRNTNQSENFSRKKSPGRKRKLTKRASSVIQNIVNENSFATANIIRGILKDKTGINISKQTLIRDMNRNGIRTYVARKKPTSRKVNITKRYQFSIRYCGIIDSFLRKYYFF
;
A
#
# COMPACT_ATOMS: atom_id res chain seq x y z
N LEU A 1 30.87 12.72 52.28
CA LEU A 1 29.62 12.46 51.54
C LEU A 1 29.70 13.13 50.18
N ARG A 2 30.01 12.39 49.10
CA ARG A 2 29.85 12.86 47.71
C ARG A 2 28.76 12.01 47.08
N ASN A 3 27.62 12.64 46.80
CA ASN A 3 26.45 12.01 46.19
C ASN A 3 26.80 11.54 44.77
N THR A 4 26.91 10.23 44.57
CA THR A 4 27.00 9.60 43.24
C THR A 4 25.60 9.48 42.64
N ASN A 5 24.96 10.62 42.39
CA ASN A 5 23.70 10.69 41.64
C ASN A 5 24.00 11.06 40.19
N GLN A 6 24.70 10.18 39.48
CA GLN A 6 24.71 10.20 38.03
C GLN A 6 24.52 8.77 37.52
N SER A 7 23.25 8.37 37.42
CA SER A 7 22.86 7.36 36.44
C SER A 7 23.01 8.00 35.05
N GLU A 8 24.24 8.20 34.59
CA GLU A 8 24.50 8.60 33.22
C GLU A 8 23.97 7.48 32.33
N ASN A 9 22.92 7.77 31.56
CA ASN A 9 22.44 6.88 30.52
C ASN A 9 23.56 6.73 29.47
N PHE A 10 24.39 5.69 29.58
CA PHE A 10 25.44 5.28 28.63
C PHE A 10 24.85 4.78 27.28
N SER A 11 23.88 5.50 26.71
CA SER A 11 23.34 5.16 25.40
C SER A 11 24.24 5.75 24.31
N ARG A 12 24.74 4.88 23.43
CA ARG A 12 25.57 5.30 22.29
C ARG A 12 24.74 6.21 21.37
N LYS A 13 25.24 7.40 21.07
CA LYS A 13 24.62 8.32 20.11
C LYS A 13 24.43 7.62 18.76
N LYS A 14 23.24 7.74 18.17
CA LYS A 14 22.93 7.15 16.85
C LYS A 14 23.90 7.72 15.80
N SER A 15 24.70 6.85 15.20
CA SER A 15 25.54 7.22 14.07
C SER A 15 24.72 7.34 12.79
N PRO A 16 25.05 8.29 11.89
CA PRO A 16 24.42 8.33 10.58
C PRO A 16 24.75 7.04 9.83
N GLY A 17 23.71 6.28 9.48
CA GLY A 17 23.87 5.07 8.70
C GLY A 17 24.32 5.34 7.25
N ARG A 18 24.57 4.27 6.49
CA ARG A 18 24.95 4.36 5.07
C ARG A 18 23.92 5.14 4.25
N LYS A 19 24.40 6.05 3.38
CA LYS A 19 23.56 6.76 2.40
C LYS A 19 22.80 5.76 1.51
N ARG A 20 21.57 6.12 1.16
CA ARG A 20 20.68 5.28 0.35
C ARG A 20 21.09 5.35 -1.13
N LYS A 21 20.77 4.28 -1.87
CA LYS A 21 20.95 4.24 -3.32
C LYS A 21 19.89 5.05 -4.07
N LEU A 22 18.67 5.12 -3.53
CA LEU A 22 17.56 5.87 -4.13
C LEU A 22 17.51 7.29 -3.57
N THR A 23 17.41 8.25 -4.49
CA THR A 23 17.20 9.67 -4.17
C THR A 23 15.71 9.95 -3.99
N LYS A 24 15.38 11.07 -3.33
CA LYS A 24 13.98 11.50 -3.14
C LYS A 24 13.24 11.66 -4.49
N ARG A 25 13.94 12.16 -5.51
CA ARG A 25 13.41 12.29 -6.87
C ARG A 25 13.08 10.93 -7.47
N ALA A 26 13.95 9.93 -7.32
CA ALA A 26 13.68 8.58 -7.80
C ALA A 26 12.48 7.95 -7.08
N SER A 27 12.34 8.15 -5.77
CA SER A 27 11.16 7.69 -5.02
C SER A 27 9.86 8.36 -5.49
N SER A 28 9.90 9.64 -5.87
CA SER A 28 8.74 10.31 -6.46
C SER A 28 8.39 9.76 -7.85
N VAL A 29 9.38 9.40 -8.66
CA VAL A 29 9.14 8.73 -9.95
C VAL A 29 8.50 7.37 -9.74
N ILE A 30 8.94 6.60 -8.74
CA ILE A 30 8.31 5.32 -8.36
C ILE A 30 6.84 5.53 -8.00
N GLN A 31 6.53 6.55 -7.19
CA GLN A 31 5.15 6.88 -6.84
C GLN A 31 4.28 7.16 -8.07
N ASN A 32 4.79 7.95 -9.03
CA ASN A 32 4.06 8.27 -10.24
C ASN A 32 3.79 7.03 -11.10
N ILE A 33 4.79 6.14 -11.25
CA ILE A 33 4.62 4.87 -11.98
C ILE A 33 3.52 4.01 -11.33
N VAL A 34 3.49 3.93 -10.00
CA VAL A 34 2.45 3.17 -9.27
C VAL A 34 1.08 3.83 -9.36
N ASN A 35 1.01 5.17 -9.37
CA ASN A 35 -0.25 5.88 -9.56
C ASN A 35 -0.81 5.69 -10.97
N GLU A 36 0.05 5.70 -12.00
CA GLU A 36 -0.32 5.42 -13.39
C GLU A 36 -0.81 3.97 -13.56
N ASN A 37 -0.11 3.01 -12.96
CA ASN A 37 -0.49 1.60 -12.99
C ASN A 37 -0.29 0.93 -11.63
N SER A 38 -1.37 0.89 -10.86
CA SER A 38 -1.35 0.39 -9.49
C SER A 38 -1.20 -1.13 -9.39
N PHE A 39 -1.39 -1.85 -10.49
CA PHE A 39 -1.23 -3.30 -10.61
C PHE A 39 0.14 -3.71 -11.16
N ALA A 40 1.03 -2.75 -11.45
CA ALA A 40 2.35 -3.04 -11.97
C ALA A 40 3.18 -3.85 -10.97
N THR A 41 3.81 -4.93 -11.45
CA THR A 41 4.73 -5.73 -10.64
C THR A 41 6.04 -4.98 -10.40
N ALA A 42 6.71 -5.24 -9.27
CA ALA A 42 8.01 -4.64 -8.95
C ALA A 42 9.06 -4.74 -10.08
N ASN A 43 9.06 -5.83 -10.87
CA ASN A 43 9.97 -5.97 -12.01
C ASN A 43 9.67 -4.97 -13.14
N ILE A 44 8.38 -4.73 -13.41
CA ILE A 44 7.93 -3.76 -14.41
C ILE A 44 8.28 -2.35 -13.94
N ILE A 45 7.96 -2.02 -12.69
CA ILE A 45 8.29 -0.73 -12.08
C ILE A 45 9.80 -0.48 -12.15
N ARG A 46 10.61 -1.50 -11.86
CA ARG A 46 12.08 -1.43 -11.93
C ARG A 46 12.58 -1.16 -13.36
N GLY A 47 11.99 -1.80 -14.37
CA GLY A 47 12.30 -1.55 -15.77
C GLY A 47 12.02 -0.10 -16.14
N ILE A 48 10.79 0.35 -15.91
CA ILE A 48 10.37 1.74 -16.20
C ILE A 48 11.22 2.75 -15.44
N LEU A 49 11.56 2.48 -14.17
CA LEU A 49 12.42 3.35 -13.38
C LEU A 49 13.83 3.46 -14.00
N LYS A 50 14.41 2.33 -14.42
CA LYS A 50 15.71 2.29 -15.08
C LYS A 50 15.67 3.10 -16.37
N ASP A 51 14.62 2.98 -17.15
CA ASP A 51 14.48 3.70 -18.43
C ASP A 51 14.29 5.21 -18.21
N LYS A 52 13.51 5.62 -17.19
CA LYS A 52 13.25 7.04 -16.88
C LYS A 52 14.41 7.75 -16.15
N THR A 53 15.20 7.03 -15.35
CA THR A 53 16.20 7.66 -14.44
C THR A 53 17.62 7.14 -14.62
N GLY A 54 17.84 6.08 -15.38
CA GLY A 54 19.13 5.40 -15.53
C GLY A 54 19.56 4.57 -14.31
N ILE A 55 18.79 4.59 -13.21
CA ILE A 55 19.19 3.95 -11.96
C ILE A 55 18.93 2.45 -12.03
N ASN A 56 20.01 1.66 -12.00
CA ASN A 56 19.93 0.21 -11.90
C ASN A 56 19.89 -0.23 -10.42
N ILE A 57 18.75 -0.76 -9.97
CA ILE A 57 18.57 -1.30 -8.61
C ILE A 57 18.09 -2.75 -8.62
N SER A 58 18.27 -3.44 -7.49
CA SER A 58 17.65 -4.75 -7.26
C SER A 58 16.16 -4.60 -6.95
N LYS A 59 15.38 -5.66 -7.26
CA LYS A 59 13.95 -5.75 -6.89
C LYS A 59 13.73 -5.53 -5.39
N GLN A 60 14.58 -6.10 -4.55
CA GLN A 60 14.43 -5.99 -3.09
C GLN A 60 14.70 -4.56 -2.58
N THR A 61 15.61 -3.84 -3.22
CA THR A 61 15.85 -2.42 -2.91
C THR A 61 14.62 -1.58 -3.22
N LEU A 62 13.98 -1.82 -4.37
CA LEU A 62 12.73 -1.16 -4.76
C LEU A 62 11.61 -1.42 -3.73
N ILE A 63 11.37 -2.68 -3.38
CA ILE A 63 10.31 -3.06 -2.43
C ILE A 63 10.54 -2.41 -1.06
N ARG A 64 11.77 -2.42 -0.56
CA ARG A 64 12.10 -1.77 0.73
C ARG A 64 11.85 -0.27 0.69
N ASP A 65 12.18 0.40 -0.42
CA ASP A 65 11.93 1.83 -0.59
C ASP A 65 10.43 2.14 -0.67
N MET A 66 9.68 1.36 -1.46
CA MET A 66 8.23 1.47 -1.57
C MET A 66 7.55 1.30 -0.21
N ASN A 67 7.88 0.24 0.53
CA ASN A 67 7.31 -0.02 1.86
C ASN A 67 7.61 1.13 2.84
N ARG A 68 8.83 1.66 2.81
CA ARG A 68 9.22 2.79 3.67
C ARG A 68 8.47 4.08 3.33
N ASN A 69 8.18 4.31 2.05
CA ASN A 69 7.45 5.48 1.57
C ASN A 69 5.92 5.27 1.55
N GLY A 70 5.42 4.13 2.04
CA GLY A 70 3.98 3.81 2.07
C GLY A 70 3.37 3.48 0.72
N ILE A 71 4.19 3.23 -0.31
CA ILE A 71 3.75 2.93 -1.67
C ILE A 71 3.32 1.47 -1.74
N ARG A 72 2.05 1.22 -2.06
CA ARG A 72 1.47 -0.12 -2.17
C ARG A 72 0.99 -0.38 -3.58
N THR A 73 1.41 -1.51 -4.14
CA THR A 73 0.84 -2.07 -5.37
C THR A 73 -0.34 -2.95 -5.03
N TYR A 74 -1.36 -2.95 -5.89
CA TYR A 74 -2.56 -3.75 -5.72
C TYR A 74 -2.44 -5.06 -6.49
N VAL A 75 -3.11 -6.09 -5.97
CA VAL A 75 -3.33 -7.36 -6.66
C VAL A 75 -4.80 -7.41 -7.04
N ALA A 76 -5.08 -7.67 -8.32
CA ALA A 76 -6.44 -7.84 -8.80
C ALA A 76 -7.08 -9.07 -8.12
N ARG A 77 -8.18 -8.87 -7.41
CA ARG A 77 -8.95 -9.98 -6.81
C ARG A 77 -9.88 -10.59 -7.85
N LYS A 78 -10.01 -11.92 -7.86
CA LYS A 78 -10.97 -12.65 -8.69
C LYS A 78 -12.39 -12.17 -8.33
N LYS A 79 -13.10 -11.60 -9.30
CA LYS A 79 -14.52 -11.25 -9.17
C LYS A 79 -15.37 -12.32 -9.87
N PRO A 80 -16.56 -12.67 -9.33
CA PRO A 80 -17.47 -13.59 -10.01
C PRO A 80 -17.93 -12.95 -11.32
N THR A 81 -17.79 -13.68 -12.41
CA THR A 81 -18.26 -13.26 -13.74
C THR A 81 -19.78 -13.15 -13.71
N SER A 82 -20.29 -11.92 -13.81
CA SER A 82 -21.73 -11.65 -13.82
C SER A 82 -22.15 -11.15 -15.20
N ARG A 83 -23.23 -11.70 -15.74
CA ARG A 83 -23.84 -11.18 -16.98
C ARG A 83 -24.39 -9.76 -16.71
N LYS A 84 -24.40 -8.90 -17.73
CA LYS A 84 -24.92 -7.52 -17.63
C LYS A 84 -26.32 -7.46 -17.00
N VAL A 85 -27.22 -8.35 -17.40
CA VAL A 85 -28.58 -8.47 -16.84
C VAL A 85 -28.57 -8.69 -15.32
N ASN A 86 -27.68 -9.55 -14.82
CA ASN A 86 -27.59 -9.85 -13.38
C ASN A 86 -26.99 -8.70 -12.59
N ILE A 87 -26.08 -7.92 -13.21
CA ILE A 87 -25.54 -6.70 -12.61
C ILE A 87 -26.66 -5.69 -12.41
N THR A 88 -27.49 -5.45 -13.44
CA THR A 88 -28.63 -4.53 -13.37
C THR A 88 -29.65 -4.95 -12.31
N LYS A 89 -30.01 -6.24 -12.26
CA LYS A 89 -30.93 -6.78 -11.24
C LYS A 89 -30.38 -6.57 -9.82
N ARG A 90 -29.09 -6.86 -9.59
CA ARG A 90 -28.44 -6.63 -8.28
C ARG A 90 -28.39 -5.16 -7.91
N TYR A 91 -28.17 -4.29 -8.88
CA TYR A 91 -28.18 -2.84 -8.66
C TYR A 91 -29.57 -2.32 -8.29
N GLN A 92 -30.61 -2.70 -9.03
CA GLN A 92 -32.00 -2.36 -8.71
C GLN A 92 -32.42 -2.89 -7.33
N PHE A 93 -32.02 -4.13 -7.01
CA PHE A 93 -32.20 -4.69 -5.68
C PHE A 93 -31.49 -3.83 -4.62
N SER A 94 -30.23 -3.45 -4.82
CA SER A 94 -29.52 -2.59 -3.87
C SER A 94 -30.21 -1.24 -3.67
N ILE A 95 -30.69 -0.58 -4.73
CA ILE A 95 -31.42 0.69 -4.58
C ILE A 95 -32.69 0.50 -3.75
N ARG A 96 -33.45 -0.56 -4.05
CA ARG A 96 -34.75 -0.81 -3.40
C ARG A 96 -34.63 -1.12 -1.92
N TYR A 97 -33.52 -1.71 -1.48
CA TYR A 97 -33.34 -2.20 -0.11
C TYR A 97 -32.19 -1.51 0.65
N CYS A 98 -31.45 -0.59 0.03
CA CYS A 98 -30.41 0.19 0.71
C CYS A 98 -31.06 1.17 1.68
N GLY A 99 -30.73 1.06 2.97
CA GLY A 99 -31.28 1.92 4.03
C GLY A 99 -32.49 1.34 4.77
N ILE A 100 -32.91 0.11 4.47
CA ILE A 100 -33.90 -0.59 5.28
C ILE A 100 -33.29 -0.91 6.65
N ILE A 101 -34.01 -0.53 7.71
CA ILE A 101 -33.62 -0.70 9.12
C ILE A 101 -33.63 -2.19 9.48
N ASP A 102 -32.71 -2.58 10.38
CA ASP A 102 -32.37 -3.92 10.87
C ASP A 102 -33.56 -4.84 11.25
N SER A 103 -34.75 -4.28 11.47
CA SER A 103 -35.98 -5.03 11.76
C SER A 103 -36.38 -5.98 10.63
N PHE A 104 -36.08 -5.65 9.36
CA PHE A 104 -36.35 -6.53 8.23
C PHE A 104 -35.42 -7.75 8.20
N LEU A 105 -34.15 -7.59 8.61
CA LEU A 105 -33.17 -8.69 8.63
C LEU A 105 -33.40 -9.62 9.82
N ARG A 106 -33.79 -9.10 10.99
CA ARG A 106 -34.14 -9.92 12.17
C ARG A 106 -35.22 -10.95 11.89
N LYS A 107 -36.23 -10.63 11.08
CA LYS A 107 -37.34 -11.54 10.74
C LYS A 107 -36.89 -12.77 9.92
N TYR A 108 -35.79 -12.68 9.18
CA TYR A 108 -35.31 -13.76 8.31
C TYR A 108 -34.11 -14.53 8.88
N TYR A 109 -33.38 -13.96 9.83
CA TYR A 109 -32.14 -14.55 10.37
C TYR A 109 -32.22 -15.03 11.82
N PHE A 110 -33.27 -14.69 12.57
CA PHE A 110 -33.51 -15.24 13.91
C PHE A 110 -34.75 -16.14 13.88
N PHE A 111 -34.50 -17.45 13.75
CA PHE A 111 -35.37 -18.52 14.22
C PHE A 111 -34.91 -18.94 15.61
#